data_AF-A0ABD3SFN4-F1
#
_entry.id   AF-A0ABD3SFN4-F1
#
_cell.length_a   1.000
_cell.length_b   1.000
_cell.length_c   1.000
_cell.angle_alpha   90.00
_cell.angle_beta   90.00
_cell.angle_gamma   90.00
#
_symmetry.space_group_name_H-M   'P 1'
#
loop_
_entity.id
_entity.type
_entity.pdbx_description
1 polymer ?
#
loop_
_entity_poly.entity_id
_entity_poly.type
_entity_poly.pdbx_seq_one_letter_code
_entity_poly.pdbx_strand_id
1 'polypeptide(L)'
;MRTQVHGSRFLLIIVGLWLWTISMAFQLQKQHQGANPDNSWKFMRRSRLYSSIPNEDDDPMISIAWSPAGQGNEFLSTGEFNERKRVDFEVGRSLAMTLNVTRGQWEPKRVDIIGHRGSPYTALENTARSFIHAARAGADGVELDVFLLKCGTLVVFHGSGGDENPGLLKSYCGVPGSILDYTAEEAKRLLSFNKSFEEFACGPDEITHPGDPSHYCFVHTLEEVLVTIRDHPEISPDFAIKIELKGPNTARPSVELVRKLNMGHRCHYSSFDHSRILEVRKLDGDAVTGALFDRLPGDFAERAVEAGASEVHLKYDTCTYEAIRSAHRAGLGTMAWFRGPRGMKQDSDDKYHDVGNEDVAMYLTVLKSGVGSMCVNRPDVMVKALAEARYESIRSLPEQ
;
A
#
# COMPACT_ATOMS: atom_id res chain seq x y z
N MET A 1 47.75 -1.04 38.06
CA MET A 1 46.63 -2.01 38.06
C MET A 1 45.52 -1.48 38.97
N ARG A 2 44.28 -1.45 38.45
CA ARG A 2 42.97 -1.51 39.14
C ARG A 2 42.61 -0.39 40.14
N THR A 3 41.80 0.57 39.71
CA THR A 3 40.31 0.66 39.74
C THR A 3 39.77 1.23 41.04
N GLN A 4 39.13 2.40 40.97
CA GLN A 4 38.16 2.85 41.98
C GLN A 4 36.91 3.46 41.34
N VAL A 5 35.79 2.92 41.79
CA VAL A 5 34.37 3.13 41.49
C VAL A 5 33.95 4.59 41.67
N HIS A 6 33.23 5.17 40.70
CA HIS A 6 32.33 6.33 40.91
C HIS A 6 31.08 6.17 40.05
N GLY A 7 30.11 5.40 40.55
CA GLY A 7 28.80 5.20 39.93
C GLY A 7 27.71 5.28 40.99
N SER A 8 27.44 6.47 41.55
CA SER A 8 26.29 6.70 42.44
C SER A 8 25.80 8.15 42.50
N ARG A 9 26.30 9.07 41.65
CA ARG A 9 25.84 10.47 41.64
C ARG A 9 24.92 10.85 40.47
N PHE A 10 24.79 10.00 39.45
CA PHE A 10 23.93 10.27 38.28
C PHE A 10 22.47 9.81 38.45
N LEU A 11 22.20 8.83 39.33
CA LEU A 11 20.86 8.26 39.49
C LEU A 11 19.90 9.16 40.31
N LEU A 12 20.44 10.04 41.16
CA LEU A 12 19.64 10.97 41.99
C LEU A 12 19.11 12.18 41.21
N ILE A 13 19.70 12.52 40.05
CA ILE A 13 19.26 13.66 39.23
C ILE A 13 18.08 13.27 38.32
N ILE A 14 17.99 12.01 37.89
CA ILE A 14 16.93 11.53 36.99
C ILE A 14 15.60 11.32 37.73
N VAL A 15 15.63 10.92 39.00
CA VAL A 15 14.40 10.75 39.82
C VAL A 15 13.78 12.10 40.21
N GLY A 16 14.60 13.16 40.37
CA GLY A 16 14.12 14.51 40.68
C GLY A 16 13.36 15.19 39.53
N LEU A 17 13.72 14.91 38.27
CA LEU A 17 13.06 15.47 37.09
C LEU A 17 11.72 14.77 36.77
N TRP A 18 11.55 13.51 37.17
CA TRP A 18 10.29 12.77 37.00
C TRP A 18 9.19 13.15 38.01
N LEU A 19 9.55 13.57 39.22
CA LEU A 19 8.56 14.00 40.22
C LEU A 19 8.03 15.41 39.96
N TRP A 20 8.78 16.25 39.22
CA TRP A 20 8.35 17.62 38.89
C TRP A 20 7.31 17.67 37.76
N THR A 21 7.41 16.76 36.77
CA THR A 21 6.45 16.68 35.65
C THR A 21 5.07 16.14 36.08
N ILE A 22 5.02 15.23 37.05
CA ILE A 22 3.76 14.69 37.58
C ILE A 22 3.01 15.74 38.40
N SER A 23 3.71 16.62 39.13
CA SER A 23 3.09 17.70 39.90
C SER A 23 2.46 18.78 39.01
N MET A 24 3.02 19.04 37.83
CA MET A 24 2.51 20.03 36.87
C MET A 24 1.26 19.51 36.12
N ALA A 25 1.20 18.21 35.83
CA ALA A 25 0.03 17.56 35.24
C ALA A 25 -1.19 17.58 36.19
N PHE A 26 -0.97 17.42 37.50
CA PHE A 26 -2.05 17.48 38.50
C PHE A 26 -2.59 18.89 38.76
N GLN A 27 -1.80 19.94 38.50
CA GLN A 27 -2.25 21.34 38.61
C GLN A 27 -3.06 21.82 37.40
N LEU A 28 -2.79 21.30 36.20
CA LEU A 28 -3.55 21.64 34.98
C LEU A 28 -4.92 20.93 34.94
N GLN A 29 -5.05 19.74 35.51
CA GLN A 29 -6.31 19.00 35.56
C GLN A 29 -7.33 19.57 36.57
N LYS A 30 -6.88 20.42 37.51
CA LYS A 30 -7.75 21.13 38.47
C LYS A 30 -8.29 22.48 37.97
N GLN A 31 -7.86 22.98 36.81
CA GLN A 31 -8.36 24.24 36.23
C GLN A 31 -9.53 24.08 35.24
N HIS A 32 -9.95 22.86 34.89
CA HIS A 32 -11.05 22.62 33.94
C HIS A 32 -12.33 22.00 34.54
N GLN A 33 -12.48 21.99 35.86
CA GLN A 33 -13.75 21.63 36.50
C GLN A 33 -14.40 22.87 37.13
N GLY A 34 -15.17 23.59 36.33
CA GLY A 34 -15.96 24.72 36.81
C GLY A 34 -16.60 25.58 35.71
N ALA A 35 -17.60 25.06 35.00
CA ALA A 35 -18.70 25.86 34.43
C ALA A 35 -19.86 24.95 33.98
N ASN A 36 -21.07 25.33 34.40
CA ASN A 36 -22.37 24.63 34.29
C ASN A 36 -22.95 24.69 32.85
N PRO A 37 -23.90 23.80 32.48
CA PRO A 37 -24.42 23.62 31.13
C PRO A 37 -25.68 24.45 30.87
N ASP A 38 -25.75 25.20 29.78
CA ASP A 38 -27.00 25.51 29.07
C ASP A 38 -26.75 26.33 27.78
N ASN A 39 -27.65 26.17 26.82
CA ASN A 39 -27.78 26.83 25.50
C ASN A 39 -26.95 26.22 24.34
N SER A 40 -27.51 25.89 23.17
CA SER A 40 -28.87 25.92 22.65
C SER A 40 -28.84 25.24 21.26
N TRP A 41 -29.49 24.09 21.10
CA TRP A 41 -29.74 23.47 19.78
C TRP A 41 -31.21 23.67 19.40
N LYS A 42 -31.45 24.51 18.39
CA LYS A 42 -32.74 24.80 17.71
C LYS A 42 -32.34 25.36 16.33
N PHE A 43 -32.81 25.00 15.15
CA PHE A 43 -33.93 24.22 14.59
C PHE A 43 -33.48 23.84 13.15
N MET A 44 -33.87 22.70 12.57
CA MET A 44 -35.01 22.67 11.64
C MET A 44 -35.63 21.25 11.52
N ARG A 45 -36.89 21.17 11.97
CA ARG A 45 -37.97 20.28 11.51
C ARG A 45 -38.25 20.55 10.01
N ARG A 46 -38.89 19.73 9.17
CA ARG A 46 -39.74 18.53 9.28
C ARG A 46 -40.02 18.09 7.83
N SER A 47 -40.15 16.79 7.58
CA SER A 47 -41.33 16.25 6.86
C SER A 47 -41.60 14.82 7.34
N ARG A 48 -42.88 14.57 7.63
CA ARG A 48 -43.47 13.36 8.24
C ARG A 48 -44.01 12.43 7.16
N LEU A 49 -44.51 11.28 7.67
CA LEU A 49 -45.54 10.36 7.14
C LEU A 49 -44.96 9.16 6.39
N TYR A 50 -45.41 7.92 6.59
CA TYR A 50 -46.36 7.32 7.53
C TYR A 50 -46.05 5.80 7.55
N SER A 51 -46.39 5.15 8.66
CA SER A 51 -46.45 3.70 8.80
C SER A 51 -47.65 3.11 8.02
N SER A 52 -47.43 2.02 7.29
CA SER A 52 -48.47 1.01 7.03
C SER A 52 -47.85 -0.29 6.52
N ILE A 53 -48.01 -1.34 7.32
CA ILE A 53 -47.93 -2.75 6.91
C ILE A 53 -49.08 -3.02 5.92
N PRO A 54 -48.85 -3.82 4.87
CA PRO A 54 -49.83 -4.84 4.50
C PRO A 54 -49.22 -6.23 4.35
N ASN A 55 -50.04 -7.22 4.68
CA ASN A 55 -49.84 -8.65 4.46
C ASN A 55 -50.08 -9.05 3.00
N GLU A 56 -49.46 -10.19 2.66
CA GLU A 56 -49.86 -11.23 1.71
C GLU A 56 -49.64 -11.05 0.19
N ASP A 57 -49.14 -12.16 -0.36
CA ASP A 57 -49.18 -12.69 -1.73
C ASP A 57 -48.34 -12.03 -2.83
N ASP A 58 -47.18 -12.63 -3.13
CA ASP A 58 -46.97 -13.39 -4.37
C ASP A 58 -45.53 -13.94 -4.47
N ASP A 59 -45.45 -15.26 -4.65
CA ASP A 59 -44.25 -16.02 -5.05
C ASP A 59 -44.01 -15.83 -6.58
N PRO A 60 -42.79 -16.02 -7.12
CA PRO A 60 -42.48 -17.39 -7.53
C PRO A 60 -41.02 -17.82 -7.32
N MET A 61 -40.90 -18.93 -6.60
CA MET A 61 -39.81 -19.88 -6.58
C MET A 61 -39.43 -20.37 -7.99
N ILE A 62 -38.19 -20.12 -8.41
CA ILE A 62 -37.50 -20.93 -9.41
C ILE A 62 -36.82 -22.08 -8.67
N SER A 63 -37.45 -23.26 -8.78
CA SER A 63 -36.93 -24.54 -8.31
C SER A 63 -36.01 -25.14 -9.39
N ILE A 64 -34.79 -25.53 -8.99
CA ILE A 64 -33.94 -26.42 -9.79
C ILE A 64 -34.15 -27.84 -9.25
N ALA A 65 -34.80 -28.67 -10.06
CA ALA A 65 -35.08 -30.06 -9.80
C ALA A 65 -33.83 -30.95 -9.94
N TRP A 66 -33.69 -31.92 -9.05
CA TRP A 66 -32.91 -33.14 -9.28
C TRP A 66 -33.87 -34.33 -9.18
N SER A 67 -34.04 -35.05 -10.30
CA SER A 67 -34.81 -36.29 -10.38
C SER A 67 -33.96 -37.50 -9.99
N PRO A 68 -34.47 -38.47 -9.20
CA PRO A 68 -33.96 -39.82 -9.19
C PRO A 68 -34.78 -40.69 -10.15
N ALA A 69 -34.11 -41.26 -11.15
CA ALA A 69 -34.70 -42.26 -12.03
C ALA A 69 -34.73 -43.64 -11.35
N GLY A 70 -35.88 -44.32 -11.50
CA GLY A 70 -35.92 -45.77 -11.77
C GLY A 70 -36.26 -46.71 -10.61
N GLN A 71 -37.50 -47.19 -10.57
CA GLN A 71 -37.83 -48.55 -10.11
C GLN A 71 -38.29 -49.37 -11.32
N GLY A 72 -37.84 -50.63 -11.42
CA GLY A 72 -38.35 -51.62 -12.38
C GLY A 72 -37.43 -52.83 -12.55
N ASN A 73 -37.86 -53.96 -11.99
CA ASN A 73 -37.21 -55.28 -11.96
C ASN A 73 -36.78 -55.85 -13.33
N GLU A 74 -35.71 -56.66 -13.34
CA GLU A 74 -35.74 -58.01 -13.94
C GLU A 74 -34.56 -58.90 -13.49
N PHE A 75 -34.86 -60.19 -13.37
CA PHE A 75 -34.01 -61.31 -12.95
C PHE A 75 -32.87 -61.60 -13.96
N LEU A 76 -31.70 -62.07 -13.49
CA LEU A 76 -31.05 -63.33 -13.93
C LEU A 76 -29.68 -63.59 -13.24
N SER A 77 -29.64 -64.74 -12.56
CA SER A 77 -28.57 -65.75 -12.43
C SER A 77 -27.10 -65.41 -12.08
N THR A 78 -26.69 -65.99 -10.94
CA THR A 78 -25.50 -66.85 -10.71
C THR A 78 -24.07 -66.30 -10.88
N GLY A 79 -23.28 -66.41 -9.81
CA GLY A 79 -21.82 -66.41 -9.86
C GLY A 79 -21.18 -66.00 -8.53
N GLU A 80 -20.80 -66.98 -7.72
CA GLU A 80 -20.16 -66.88 -6.40
C GLU A 80 -18.88 -66.01 -6.38
N PHE A 81 -18.60 -65.31 -5.28
CA PHE A 81 -17.25 -65.28 -4.66
C PHE A 81 -17.29 -64.63 -3.25
N ASN A 82 -17.22 -65.52 -2.26
CA ASN A 82 -16.47 -65.50 -1.00
C ASN A 82 -16.43 -64.31 0.00
N GLU A 83 -16.63 -64.71 1.27
CA GLU A 83 -16.09 -64.15 2.53
C GLU A 83 -16.40 -62.70 2.92
N ARG A 84 -17.50 -62.52 3.67
CA ARG A 84 -17.66 -61.39 4.60
C ARG A 84 -16.72 -61.57 5.80
N LYS A 85 -15.53 -60.97 5.75
CA LYS A 85 -14.86 -60.48 6.96
C LYS A 85 -15.30 -59.05 7.22
N ARG A 86 -15.97 -58.83 8.35
CA ARG A 86 -16.13 -57.50 8.96
C ARG A 86 -14.74 -56.89 9.10
N VAL A 87 -14.47 -55.84 8.35
CA VAL A 87 -13.48 -54.84 8.73
C VAL A 87 -14.28 -53.73 9.38
N ASP A 88 -14.25 -53.66 10.70
CA ASP A 88 -14.75 -52.51 11.43
C ASP A 88 -13.90 -51.31 10.98
N PHE A 89 -14.46 -50.50 10.09
CA PHE A 89 -13.82 -49.28 9.64
C PHE A 89 -14.05 -48.23 10.74
N GLU A 90 -12.99 -47.96 11.49
CA GLU A 90 -12.87 -46.97 12.57
C GLU A 90 -13.04 -45.52 12.03
N VAL A 91 -14.11 -45.23 11.29
CA VAL A 91 -14.44 -43.87 10.82
C VAL A 91 -15.45 -43.28 11.79
N GLY A 92 -14.95 -42.95 12.97
CA GLY A 92 -15.75 -42.28 14.00
C GLY A 92 -14.96 -41.39 14.95
N ARG A 93 -13.62 -41.43 14.93
CA ARG A 93 -12.80 -40.62 15.85
C ARG A 93 -11.62 -39.88 15.23
N SER A 94 -11.35 -40.02 13.92
CA SER A 94 -10.26 -39.27 13.26
C SER A 94 -10.71 -38.01 12.51
N LEU A 95 -12.01 -37.78 12.30
CA LEU A 95 -12.46 -36.57 11.57
C LEU A 95 -12.56 -35.32 12.46
N ALA A 96 -12.64 -35.49 13.79
CA ALA A 96 -12.70 -34.39 14.74
C ALA A 96 -11.32 -33.85 15.15
N MET A 97 -10.22 -34.55 14.84
CA MET A 97 -8.86 -34.04 15.07
C MET A 97 -8.26 -33.30 13.85
N THR A 98 -8.79 -33.52 12.64
CA THR A 98 -8.31 -32.82 11.42
C THR A 98 -9.03 -31.49 11.15
N LEU A 99 -10.12 -31.21 11.87
CA LEU A 99 -10.81 -29.91 11.85
C LEU A 99 -10.45 -29.01 13.05
N ASN A 100 -9.47 -29.41 13.86
CA ASN A 100 -8.75 -28.50 14.76
C ASN A 100 -7.62 -27.77 14.02
N VAL A 101 -7.91 -27.28 12.81
CA VAL A 101 -7.33 -26.00 12.43
C VAL A 101 -8.00 -25.01 13.37
N THR A 102 -7.39 -24.80 14.54
CA THR A 102 -7.62 -23.57 15.29
C THR A 102 -7.69 -22.47 14.25
N ARG A 103 -8.85 -21.81 14.13
CA ARG A 103 -8.97 -20.53 13.43
C ARG A 103 -7.97 -19.62 14.11
N GLY A 104 -6.71 -19.71 13.68
CA GLY A 104 -5.64 -18.87 14.18
C GLY A 104 -6.09 -17.48 13.82
N GLN A 105 -6.42 -16.72 14.86
CA GLN A 105 -6.89 -15.35 14.70
C GLN A 105 -5.78 -14.59 13.98
N TRP A 106 -6.02 -14.32 12.70
CA TRP A 106 -5.10 -13.53 11.90
C TRP A 106 -5.39 -12.06 12.22
N GLU A 107 -4.52 -11.46 13.02
CA GLU A 107 -4.48 -10.01 13.14
C GLU A 107 -3.48 -9.47 12.12
N PRO A 108 -3.87 -8.50 11.27
CA PRO A 108 -2.91 -7.84 10.40
C PRO A 108 -1.90 -7.10 11.28
N LYS A 109 -0.60 -7.45 11.16
CA LYS A 109 0.49 -6.66 11.71
C LYS A 109 0.39 -5.22 11.18
N ARG A 110 1.01 -4.25 11.85
CA ARG A 110 1.13 -2.89 11.30
C ARG A 110 1.83 -3.00 9.93
N VAL A 111 1.12 -2.58 8.89
CA VAL A 111 1.60 -2.52 7.50
C VAL A 111 1.52 -1.07 7.08
N ASP A 112 2.60 -0.56 6.49
CA ASP A 112 2.61 0.81 5.97
C ASP A 112 1.91 0.87 4.62
N ILE A 113 1.03 1.85 4.46
CA ILE A 113 0.30 2.11 3.21
C ILE A 113 1.05 3.20 2.45
N ILE A 114 1.53 2.86 1.26
CA ILE A 114 2.24 3.78 0.38
C ILE A 114 1.35 4.06 -0.83
N GLY A 115 1.04 5.32 -1.11
CA GLY A 115 0.31 5.70 -2.32
C GLY A 115 1.22 5.62 -3.55
N HIS A 116 0.95 4.70 -4.47
CA HIS A 116 1.69 4.52 -5.73
C HIS A 116 1.50 5.75 -6.61
N ARG A 117 2.56 6.54 -6.80
CA ARG A 117 2.53 7.85 -7.45
C ARG A 117 1.49 8.82 -6.85
N GLY A 118 1.17 8.64 -5.56
CA GLY A 118 0.10 9.35 -4.86
C GLY A 118 -1.21 8.56 -4.78
N SER A 119 -2.32 9.19 -5.16
CA SER A 119 -3.67 8.60 -5.22
C SER A 119 -4.20 8.71 -6.66
N PRO A 120 -3.69 7.89 -7.61
CA PRO A 120 -3.91 8.04 -9.05
C PRO A 120 -5.36 7.90 -9.51
N TYR A 121 -6.24 7.31 -8.69
CA TYR A 121 -7.69 7.28 -8.95
C TYR A 121 -8.42 8.57 -8.54
N THR A 122 -7.78 9.45 -7.78
CA THR A 122 -8.38 10.70 -7.27
C THR A 122 -7.82 11.93 -7.97
N ALA A 123 -6.52 11.95 -8.27
CA ALA A 123 -5.84 13.03 -8.95
C ALA A 123 -4.69 12.49 -9.78
N LEU A 124 -4.26 13.25 -10.79
CA LEU A 124 -3.20 12.81 -11.71
C LEU A 124 -1.95 12.36 -10.94
N GLU A 125 -1.45 11.17 -11.26
CA GLU A 125 -0.25 10.58 -10.67
C GLU A 125 0.96 11.54 -10.69
N ASN A 126 1.89 11.35 -9.75
CA ASN A 126 3.15 12.10 -9.69
C ASN A 126 2.96 13.63 -9.60
N THR A 127 1.84 14.08 -9.03
CA THR A 127 1.56 15.50 -8.75
C THR A 127 1.41 15.77 -7.26
N ALA A 128 1.73 17.00 -6.84
CA ALA A 128 1.51 17.46 -5.47
C ALA A 128 0.09 17.20 -4.97
N ARG A 129 -0.93 17.44 -5.81
CA ARG A 129 -2.33 17.20 -5.47
C ARG A 129 -2.58 15.72 -5.15
N SER A 130 -2.05 14.81 -5.97
CA SER A 130 -2.20 13.37 -5.75
C SER A 130 -1.53 12.89 -4.46
N PHE A 131 -0.35 13.43 -4.12
CA PHE A 131 0.33 13.13 -2.86
C PHE A 131 -0.46 13.63 -1.64
N ILE A 132 -1.03 14.83 -1.70
CA ILE A 132 -1.89 15.37 -0.65
C ILE A 132 -3.16 14.52 -0.48
N HIS A 133 -3.76 14.04 -1.57
CA HIS A 133 -4.90 13.12 -1.49
C HIS A 133 -4.53 11.80 -0.82
N ALA A 134 -3.37 11.21 -1.14
CA ALA A 134 -2.90 9.99 -0.48
C ALA A 134 -2.74 10.19 1.04
N ALA A 135 -2.12 11.30 1.46
CA ALA A 135 -2.00 11.63 2.88
C ALA A 135 -3.36 11.81 3.56
N ARG A 136 -4.29 12.53 2.94
CA ARG A 136 -5.67 12.71 3.46
C ARG A 136 -6.47 11.40 3.52
N ALA A 137 -6.17 10.45 2.63
CA ALA A 137 -6.78 9.13 2.65
C ALA A 137 -6.29 8.28 3.83
N GLY A 138 -5.18 8.66 4.49
CA GLY A 138 -4.59 7.94 5.61
C GLY A 138 -3.40 7.06 5.22
N ALA A 139 -2.75 7.32 4.08
CA ALA A 139 -1.49 6.68 3.75
C ALA A 139 -0.37 7.07 4.73
N ASP A 140 0.58 6.17 4.95
CA ASP A 140 1.80 6.43 5.74
C ASP A 140 2.91 7.08 4.89
N GLY A 141 2.77 7.02 3.56
CA GLY A 141 3.70 7.64 2.63
C GLY A 141 3.21 7.62 1.17
N VAL A 142 4.07 8.09 0.27
CA VAL A 142 3.87 7.96 -1.18
C VAL A 142 5.13 7.43 -1.84
N GLU A 143 4.91 6.79 -2.98
CA GLU A 143 5.94 6.48 -3.96
C GLU A 143 5.87 7.51 -5.09
N LEU A 144 7.02 7.83 -5.69
CA LEU A 144 7.15 8.71 -6.83
C LEU A 144 8.33 8.33 -7.72
N ASP A 145 8.26 8.70 -8.99
CA ASP A 145 9.24 8.35 -10.01
C ASP A 145 10.15 9.51 -10.37
N VAL A 146 11.47 9.32 -10.40
CA VAL A 146 12.41 10.41 -10.72
C VAL A 146 13.27 10.18 -11.96
N PHE A 147 13.44 11.27 -12.71
CA PHE A 147 14.35 11.41 -13.83
C PHE A 147 15.28 12.60 -13.64
N LEU A 148 16.57 12.42 -13.97
CA LEU A 148 17.51 13.54 -14.09
C LEU A 148 17.47 14.06 -15.53
N LEU A 149 17.07 15.32 -15.70
CA LEU A 149 16.97 15.93 -17.02
C LEU A 149 18.30 16.53 -17.50
N LYS A 150 18.39 16.86 -18.79
CA LYS A 150 19.61 17.38 -19.43
C LYS A 150 20.18 18.66 -18.78
N CYS A 151 19.33 19.42 -18.09
CA CYS A 151 19.72 20.61 -17.33
C CYS A 151 20.26 20.31 -15.91
N GLY A 152 20.37 19.04 -15.51
CA GLY A 152 20.81 18.62 -14.18
C GLY A 152 19.72 18.70 -13.11
N THR A 153 18.45 18.90 -13.49
CA THR A 153 17.33 18.99 -12.56
C THR A 153 16.58 17.67 -12.49
N LEU A 154 16.30 17.21 -11.26
CA LEU A 154 15.43 16.06 -11.03
C LEU A 154 13.96 16.46 -11.20
N VAL A 155 13.21 15.68 -11.96
CA VAL A 155 11.77 15.82 -12.11
C VAL A 155 11.04 14.56 -11.68
N VAL A 156 9.78 14.74 -11.30
CA VAL A 156 8.87 13.68 -10.90
C VAL A 156 7.95 13.32 -12.08
N PHE A 157 8.15 12.13 -12.65
CA PHE A 157 7.47 11.67 -13.86
C PHE A 157 7.71 10.17 -14.06
N HIS A 158 6.71 9.41 -14.50
CA HIS A 158 6.90 7.98 -14.83
C HIS A 158 7.25 7.78 -16.31
N GLY A 159 6.40 8.27 -17.23
CA GLY A 159 6.52 8.02 -18.67
C GLY A 159 6.30 6.56 -19.05
N SER A 160 6.44 6.19 -20.32
CA SER A 160 6.47 4.78 -20.71
C SER A 160 7.89 4.32 -21.05
N GLY A 161 8.05 3.02 -21.31
CA GLY A 161 9.34 2.39 -21.59
C GLY A 161 9.96 1.70 -20.39
N GLY A 162 11.07 1.01 -20.63
CA GLY A 162 11.90 0.38 -19.58
C GLY A 162 13.26 1.07 -19.49
N ASP A 163 14.21 0.48 -18.76
CA ASP A 163 15.53 1.09 -18.51
C ASP A 163 16.31 1.45 -19.78
N GLU A 164 16.12 0.71 -20.89
CA GLU A 164 16.80 1.02 -22.17
C GLU A 164 16.28 2.28 -22.87
N ASN A 165 14.98 2.54 -22.77
CA ASN A 165 14.31 3.68 -23.41
C ASN A 165 13.29 4.29 -22.45
N PRO A 166 13.74 4.96 -21.37
CA PRO A 166 12.84 5.32 -20.30
C PRO A 166 12.18 6.69 -20.54
N GLY A 167 11.08 6.94 -19.84
CA GLY A 167 10.44 8.26 -19.80
C GLY A 167 9.78 8.69 -21.12
N LEU A 168 9.34 7.75 -21.95
CA LEU A 168 8.71 8.04 -23.25
C LEU A 168 7.40 8.82 -23.08
N LEU A 169 7.18 9.80 -23.97
CA LEU A 169 6.12 10.79 -23.85
C LEU A 169 4.86 10.48 -24.69
N LYS A 170 4.93 9.57 -25.67
CA LYS A 170 3.85 9.39 -26.66
C LYS A 170 2.49 9.10 -26.02
N SER A 171 2.45 8.19 -25.05
CA SER A 171 1.21 7.86 -24.35
C SER A 171 0.84 8.90 -23.31
N TYR A 172 1.82 9.37 -22.53
CA TYR A 172 1.63 10.27 -21.38
C TYR A 172 1.25 11.70 -21.78
N CYS A 173 1.84 12.22 -22.85
CA CYS A 173 1.74 13.62 -23.26
C CYS A 173 1.32 13.79 -24.73
N GLY A 174 1.10 12.70 -25.48
CA GLY A 174 0.67 12.76 -26.88
C GLY A 174 1.76 13.19 -27.87
N VAL A 175 3.00 13.38 -27.41
CA VAL A 175 4.14 13.83 -28.22
C VAL A 175 5.25 12.78 -28.27
N PRO A 176 6.01 12.65 -29.38
CA PRO A 176 7.13 11.71 -29.44
C PRO A 176 8.31 12.18 -28.56
N GLY A 177 9.27 11.29 -28.34
CA GLY A 177 10.49 11.55 -27.57
C GLY A 177 10.41 11.06 -26.12
N SER A 178 11.42 11.43 -25.34
CA SER A 178 11.57 11.12 -23.91
C SER A 178 11.56 12.39 -23.08
N ILE A 179 11.14 12.29 -21.82
CA ILE A 179 11.27 13.37 -20.84
C ILE A 179 12.73 13.84 -20.71
N LEU A 180 13.70 12.95 -20.96
CA LEU A 180 15.14 13.23 -20.93
C LEU A 180 15.59 14.27 -21.97
N ASP A 181 14.78 14.50 -23.02
CA ASP A 181 15.07 15.46 -24.09
C ASP A 181 14.79 16.93 -23.66
N TYR A 182 14.20 17.14 -22.49
CA TYR A 182 13.71 18.43 -22.01
C TYR A 182 14.56 18.95 -20.85
N THR A 183 14.56 20.27 -20.64
CA THR A 183 14.87 20.86 -19.32
C THR A 183 13.63 20.80 -18.43
N ALA A 184 13.79 21.00 -17.11
CA ALA A 184 12.63 21.04 -16.21
C ALA A 184 11.66 22.18 -16.55
N GLU A 185 12.18 23.35 -16.98
CA GLU A 185 11.35 24.48 -17.42
C GLU A 185 10.61 24.16 -18.72
N GLU A 186 11.29 23.57 -19.71
CA GLU A 186 10.68 23.13 -20.97
C GLU A 186 9.59 22.09 -20.70
N ALA A 187 9.86 21.07 -19.90
CA ALA A 187 8.90 20.02 -19.55
C ALA A 187 7.65 20.60 -18.88
N LYS A 188 7.83 21.49 -17.89
CA LYS A 188 6.73 22.14 -17.16
C LYS A 188 5.87 23.02 -18.05
N ARG A 189 6.48 23.72 -19.03
CA ARG A 189 5.79 24.70 -19.89
C ARG A 189 5.16 24.09 -21.14
N LEU A 190 5.84 23.12 -21.75
CA LEU A 190 5.50 22.62 -23.09
C LEU A 190 4.71 21.32 -23.08
N LEU A 191 4.85 20.50 -22.03
CA LEU A 191 4.13 19.24 -21.94
C LEU A 191 2.76 19.44 -21.33
N SER A 192 1.79 18.69 -21.84
CA SER A 192 0.45 18.55 -21.26
C SER A 192 0.09 17.07 -21.23
N PHE A 193 -0.54 16.63 -20.16
CA PHE A 193 -0.90 15.23 -20.01
C PHE A 193 -2.06 14.85 -20.93
N ASN A 194 -1.97 13.67 -21.54
CA ASN A 194 -2.95 13.13 -22.45
C ASN A 194 -4.21 12.71 -21.69
N LYS A 195 -5.30 13.46 -21.84
CA LYS A 195 -6.57 13.21 -21.14
C LYS A 195 -7.21 11.86 -21.46
N SER A 196 -6.86 11.25 -22.59
CA SER A 196 -7.40 9.97 -23.04
C SER A 196 -6.51 8.77 -22.68
N PHE A 197 -5.43 8.99 -21.92
CA PHE A 197 -4.54 7.89 -21.57
C PHE A 197 -5.11 7.07 -20.41
N GLU A 198 -5.41 5.80 -20.68
CA GLU A 198 -6.07 4.88 -19.72
C GLU A 198 -5.30 4.64 -18.41
N GLU A 199 -4.01 4.93 -18.38
CA GLU A 199 -3.21 4.86 -17.14
C GLU A 199 -3.67 5.92 -16.11
N PHE A 200 -4.21 7.05 -16.57
CA PHE A 200 -4.67 8.14 -15.71
C PHE A 200 -6.10 7.89 -15.23
N ALA A 201 -6.23 7.03 -14.22
CA ALA A 201 -7.52 6.60 -13.69
C ALA A 201 -8.33 7.68 -12.94
N CYS A 202 -7.74 8.84 -12.64
CA CYS A 202 -8.45 10.00 -12.11
C CYS A 202 -9.52 10.54 -13.08
N GLY A 203 -9.46 10.14 -14.35
CA GLY A 203 -10.38 10.58 -15.39
C GLY A 203 -10.00 11.92 -16.03
N PRO A 204 -10.57 12.24 -17.20
CA PRO A 204 -10.17 13.39 -18.01
C PRO A 204 -10.48 14.74 -17.36
N ASP A 205 -11.49 14.80 -16.48
CA ASP A 205 -11.91 16.03 -15.80
C ASP A 205 -10.89 16.47 -14.74
N GLU A 206 -10.14 15.51 -14.16
CA GLU A 206 -9.06 15.80 -13.22
C GLU A 206 -7.75 16.17 -13.92
N ILE A 207 -7.64 15.98 -15.24
CA ILE A 207 -6.44 16.32 -16.00
C ILE A 207 -6.59 17.74 -16.56
N THR A 208 -5.92 18.68 -15.92
CA THR A 208 -6.00 20.12 -16.25
C THR A 208 -4.87 20.54 -17.19
N HIS A 209 -5.11 21.50 -18.07
CA HIS A 209 -4.12 22.05 -19.01
C HIS A 209 -3.87 23.54 -18.76
N PRO A 210 -2.76 24.11 -19.28
CA PRO A 210 -2.51 25.54 -19.16
C PRO A 210 -3.70 26.37 -19.67
N GLY A 211 -4.19 27.27 -18.82
CA GLY A 211 -5.38 28.08 -19.09
C GLY A 211 -6.62 27.64 -18.30
N ASP A 212 -6.63 26.43 -17.73
CA ASP A 212 -7.73 26.00 -16.86
C ASP A 212 -7.70 26.76 -15.51
N PRO A 213 -8.86 27.10 -14.91
CA PRO A 213 -8.96 27.91 -13.68
C PRO A 213 -8.26 27.33 -12.43
N SER A 214 -7.79 26.08 -12.49
CA SER A 214 -7.09 25.41 -11.40
C SER A 214 -6.04 24.44 -11.95
N HIS A 215 -5.30 24.87 -12.97
CA HIS A 215 -4.24 24.08 -13.58
C HIS A 215 -3.20 23.63 -12.55
N TYR A 216 -3.03 22.32 -12.42
CA TYR A 216 -2.08 21.69 -11.50
C TYR A 216 -1.32 20.51 -12.13
N CYS A 217 -1.75 20.03 -13.29
CA CYS A 217 -1.16 18.88 -13.97
C CYS A 217 0.01 19.31 -14.85
N PHE A 218 1.18 19.48 -14.23
CA PHE A 218 2.44 19.75 -14.91
C PHE A 218 3.56 18.89 -14.32
N VAL A 219 4.66 18.73 -15.05
CA VAL A 219 5.84 18.01 -14.56
C VAL A 219 6.49 18.82 -13.44
N HIS A 220 6.55 18.27 -12.24
CA HIS A 220 7.15 18.92 -11.07
C HIS A 220 8.63 18.56 -10.97
N THR A 221 9.43 19.44 -10.40
CA THR A 221 10.77 19.07 -9.91
C THR A 221 10.65 18.24 -8.63
N LEU A 222 11.66 17.40 -8.35
CA LEU A 222 11.71 16.68 -7.08
C LEU A 222 11.80 17.64 -5.89
N GLU A 223 12.53 18.75 -6.03
CA GLU A 223 12.65 19.78 -4.97
C GLU A 223 11.28 20.38 -4.63
N GLU A 224 10.47 20.76 -5.64
CA GLU A 224 9.10 21.27 -5.44
C GLU A 224 8.23 20.25 -4.69
N VAL A 225 8.28 18.97 -5.08
CA VAL A 225 7.48 17.92 -4.43
C VAL A 225 7.92 17.70 -2.98
N LEU A 226 9.22 17.56 -2.73
CA LEU A 226 9.77 17.35 -1.39
C LEU A 226 9.44 18.51 -0.45
N VAL A 227 9.60 19.75 -0.91
CA VAL A 227 9.25 20.96 -0.14
C VAL A 227 7.75 21.01 0.12
N THR A 228 6.93 20.71 -0.90
CA THR A 228 5.47 20.69 -0.74
C THR A 228 5.06 19.67 0.33
N ILE A 229 5.54 18.43 0.25
CA ILE A 229 5.21 17.38 1.22
C ILE A 229 5.74 17.70 2.63
N ARG A 230 6.93 18.30 2.73
CA ARG A 230 7.54 18.67 4.01
C ARG A 230 6.76 19.75 4.74
N ASP A 231 6.33 20.78 4.02
CA ASP A 231 5.78 22.01 4.60
C ASP A 231 4.23 22.01 4.62
N HIS A 232 3.59 20.98 4.08
CA HIS A 232 2.12 20.89 4.06
C HIS A 232 1.56 20.60 5.46
N PRO A 233 0.59 21.41 5.95
CA PRO A 233 0.11 21.33 7.34
C PRO A 233 -0.67 20.06 7.67
N GLU A 234 -1.24 19.38 6.66
CA GLU A 234 -2.00 18.14 6.84
C GLU A 234 -1.13 16.88 6.68
N ILE A 235 0.15 17.01 6.32
CA ILE A 235 1.04 15.86 6.10
C ILE A 235 1.90 15.65 7.33
N SER A 236 1.92 14.42 7.84
CA SER A 236 2.73 14.04 9.01
C SER A 236 4.23 14.30 8.75
N PRO A 237 5.00 14.76 9.76
CA PRO A 237 6.47 14.81 9.68
C PRO A 237 7.10 13.44 9.39
N ASP A 238 6.45 12.35 9.79
CA ASP A 238 6.93 10.97 9.57
C ASP A 238 6.45 10.39 8.21
N PHE A 239 5.70 11.16 7.42
CA PHE A 239 5.16 10.68 6.15
C PHE A 239 6.29 10.37 5.16
N ALA A 240 6.38 9.09 4.78
CA ALA A 240 7.49 8.55 4.00
C ALA A 240 7.38 8.89 2.50
N ILE A 241 8.53 9.01 1.85
CA ILE A 241 8.65 9.31 0.42
C ILE A 241 9.56 8.26 -0.20
N LYS A 242 8.99 7.33 -0.96
CA LYS A 242 9.69 6.28 -1.69
C LYS A 242 10.03 6.83 -3.08
N ILE A 243 11.30 7.13 -3.31
CA ILE A 243 11.82 7.75 -4.53
C ILE A 243 12.32 6.63 -5.46
N GLU A 244 11.57 6.29 -6.50
CA GLU A 244 12.01 5.36 -7.53
C GLU A 244 12.97 6.05 -8.51
N LEU A 245 14.22 5.59 -8.52
CA LEU A 245 15.28 6.03 -9.42
C LEU A 245 15.11 5.40 -10.81
N LYS A 246 14.24 5.98 -11.65
CA LYS A 246 13.92 5.48 -12.99
C LYS A 246 14.91 5.86 -14.09
N GLY A 247 15.47 7.07 -13.99
CA GLY A 247 16.38 7.59 -15.00
C GLY A 247 17.85 7.25 -14.76
N PRO A 248 18.70 7.33 -15.80
CA PRO A 248 20.14 7.27 -15.63
C PRO A 248 20.65 8.42 -14.74
N ASN A 249 21.73 8.17 -14.00
CA ASN A 249 22.42 9.18 -13.17
C ASN A 249 21.55 9.84 -12.08
N THR A 250 20.44 9.21 -11.66
CA THR A 250 19.50 9.78 -10.68
C THR A 250 19.96 9.63 -9.23
N ALA A 251 20.78 8.62 -8.90
CA ALA A 251 21.18 8.31 -7.53
C ALA A 251 21.87 9.48 -6.81
N ARG A 252 23.00 9.97 -7.34
CA ARG A 252 23.77 11.05 -6.71
C ARG A 252 22.97 12.35 -6.53
N PRO A 253 22.36 12.92 -7.57
CA PRO A 253 21.58 14.15 -7.41
C PRO A 253 20.43 14.00 -6.43
N SER A 254 19.80 12.81 -6.34
CA SER A 254 18.69 12.58 -5.42
C SER A 254 19.17 12.56 -3.97
N VAL A 255 20.30 11.90 -3.68
CA VAL A 255 20.91 11.89 -2.34
C VAL A 255 21.35 13.31 -1.93
N GLU A 256 22.00 14.04 -2.84
CA GLU A 256 22.46 15.40 -2.56
C GLU A 256 21.30 16.36 -2.29
N LEU A 257 20.22 16.28 -3.08
CA LEU A 257 19.02 17.10 -2.88
C LEU A 257 18.32 16.78 -1.55
N VAL A 258 18.10 15.50 -1.25
CA VAL A 258 17.47 15.09 0.01
C VAL A 258 18.29 15.53 1.21
N ARG A 259 19.62 15.44 1.14
CA ARG A 259 20.53 15.92 2.18
C ARG A 259 20.46 17.43 2.34
N LYS A 260 20.47 18.19 1.23
CA LYS A 260 20.31 19.65 1.20
C LYS A 260 19.01 20.08 1.89
N LEU A 261 17.93 19.33 1.71
CA LEU A 261 16.62 19.61 2.29
C LEU A 261 16.43 19.05 3.71
N ASN A 262 17.42 18.34 4.26
CA ASN A 262 17.34 17.63 5.54
C ASN A 262 16.17 16.62 5.63
N MET A 263 15.91 15.91 4.52
CA MET A 263 14.79 14.97 4.39
C MET A 263 15.20 13.50 4.39
N GLY A 264 16.45 13.18 4.73
CA GLY A 264 16.97 11.81 4.73
C GLY A 264 16.16 10.84 5.61
N HIS A 265 15.60 11.33 6.72
CA HIS A 265 14.74 10.54 7.61
C HIS A 265 13.38 10.16 7.02
N ARG A 266 12.95 10.78 5.91
CA ARG A 266 11.66 10.52 5.24
C ARG A 266 11.82 9.86 3.88
N CYS A 267 12.99 10.02 3.25
CA CYS A 267 13.20 9.63 1.86
C CYS A 267 13.91 8.28 1.77
N HIS A 268 13.26 7.33 1.11
CA HIS A 268 13.79 6.00 0.84
C HIS A 268 14.00 5.87 -0.67
N TYR A 269 15.06 5.21 -1.12
CA TYR A 269 15.38 5.12 -2.55
C TYR A 269 15.12 3.73 -3.08
N SER A 270 14.53 3.61 -4.26
CA SER A 270 14.24 2.31 -4.85
C SER A 270 14.55 2.30 -6.35
N SER A 271 14.83 1.13 -6.93
CA SER A 271 15.06 1.00 -8.38
C SER A 271 14.99 -0.46 -8.84
N PHE A 272 14.57 -0.67 -10.09
CA PHE A 272 14.76 -1.94 -10.80
C PHE A 272 16.22 -2.13 -11.23
N ASP A 273 16.96 -1.05 -11.44
CA ASP A 273 18.40 -1.08 -11.72
C ASP A 273 19.17 -1.05 -10.39
N HIS A 274 19.51 -2.23 -9.89
CA HIS A 274 20.17 -2.41 -8.59
C HIS A 274 21.54 -1.73 -8.50
N SER A 275 22.16 -1.37 -9.64
CA SER A 275 23.41 -0.60 -9.62
C SER A 275 23.19 0.81 -9.05
N ARG A 276 22.01 1.40 -9.23
CA ARG A 276 21.62 2.70 -8.66
C ARG A 276 21.44 2.62 -7.15
N ILE A 277 20.92 1.49 -6.65
CA ILE A 277 20.82 1.22 -5.21
C ILE A 277 22.21 1.12 -4.58
N LEU A 278 23.11 0.39 -5.23
CA LEU A 278 24.49 0.29 -4.78
C LEU A 278 25.19 1.66 -4.78
N GLU A 279 24.90 2.52 -5.76
CA GLU A 279 25.42 3.90 -5.78
C GLU A 279 24.89 4.72 -4.60
N VAL A 280 23.58 4.69 -4.33
CA VAL A 280 23.00 5.38 -3.16
C VAL A 280 23.67 4.93 -1.88
N ARG A 281 23.83 3.61 -1.67
CA ARG A 281 24.48 3.05 -0.46
C ARG A 281 25.94 3.47 -0.30
N LYS A 282 26.66 3.72 -1.40
CA LYS A 282 28.03 4.26 -1.37
C LYS A 282 28.06 5.75 -0.99
N LEU A 283 27.03 6.51 -1.36
CA LEU A 283 26.92 7.95 -1.08
C LEU A 283 26.33 8.24 0.31
N ASP A 284 25.53 7.32 0.82
CA ASP A 284 24.86 7.38 2.10
C ASP A 284 24.66 5.96 2.67
N GLY A 285 25.52 5.59 3.62
CA GLY A 285 25.52 4.28 4.25
C GLY A 285 24.34 4.04 5.20
N ASP A 286 23.55 5.06 5.53
CA ASP A 286 22.39 4.95 6.39
C ASP A 286 21.07 5.05 5.61
N ALA A 287 21.13 5.37 4.31
CA ALA A 287 19.94 5.47 3.47
C ALA A 287 19.17 4.14 3.42
N VAL A 288 17.85 4.23 3.61
CA VAL A 288 16.92 3.12 3.38
C VAL A 288 16.76 2.93 1.88
N THR A 289 16.99 1.71 1.42
CA THR A 289 16.96 1.40 -0.01
C THR A 289 16.16 0.15 -0.33
N GLY A 290 15.50 0.14 -1.49
CA GLY A 290 14.66 -0.95 -1.97
C GLY A 290 15.09 -1.49 -3.33
N ALA A 291 15.33 -2.79 -3.43
CA ALA A 291 15.55 -3.47 -4.70
C ALA A 291 14.20 -3.89 -5.32
N LEU A 292 13.83 -3.33 -6.48
CA LEU A 292 12.62 -3.72 -7.21
C LEU A 292 12.89 -4.94 -8.09
N PHE A 293 11.86 -5.79 -8.22
CA PHE A 293 11.86 -6.95 -9.09
C PHE A 293 10.55 -7.01 -9.89
N ASP A 294 10.65 -7.04 -11.22
CA ASP A 294 9.51 -7.26 -12.11
C ASP A 294 9.18 -8.76 -12.23
N ARG A 295 10.22 -9.56 -12.47
CA ARG A 295 10.19 -11.01 -12.29
C ARG A 295 10.98 -11.37 -11.04
N LEU A 296 10.52 -12.37 -10.31
CA LEU A 296 11.16 -12.82 -9.08
C LEU A 296 12.13 -13.98 -9.37
N PRO A 297 13.46 -13.75 -9.44
CA PRO A 297 14.42 -14.84 -9.58
C PRO A 297 14.54 -15.63 -8.27
N GLY A 298 14.97 -16.89 -8.34
CA GLY A 298 15.07 -17.77 -7.15
C GLY A 298 16.05 -17.26 -6.08
N ASP A 299 17.03 -16.46 -6.47
CA ASP A 299 18.09 -15.86 -5.65
C ASP A 299 17.83 -14.36 -5.35
N PHE A 300 16.58 -13.88 -5.49
CA PHE A 300 16.26 -12.45 -5.37
C PHE A 300 16.73 -11.80 -4.05
N ALA A 301 16.64 -12.52 -2.93
CA ALA A 301 17.04 -12.02 -1.62
C ALA A 301 18.56 -11.82 -1.55
N GLU A 302 19.34 -12.73 -2.13
CA GLU A 302 20.80 -12.63 -2.22
C GLU A 302 21.20 -11.42 -3.08
N ARG A 303 20.58 -11.28 -4.26
CA ARG A 303 20.79 -10.10 -5.14
C ARG A 303 20.49 -8.78 -4.45
N ALA A 304 19.40 -8.72 -3.67
CA ALA A 304 19.02 -7.53 -2.92
C ALA A 304 20.07 -7.17 -1.85
N VAL A 305 20.57 -8.16 -1.11
CA VAL A 305 21.65 -7.95 -0.14
C VAL A 305 22.94 -7.49 -0.83
N GLU A 306 23.32 -8.11 -1.95
CA GLU A 306 24.49 -7.71 -2.74
C GLU A 306 24.40 -6.29 -3.28
N ALA A 307 23.20 -5.85 -3.66
CA ALA A 307 22.93 -4.46 -4.06
C ALA A 307 23.04 -3.47 -2.89
N GLY A 308 23.08 -3.96 -1.64
CA GLY A 308 23.06 -3.15 -0.43
C GLY A 308 21.65 -2.71 -0.02
N ALA A 309 20.61 -3.36 -0.52
CA ALA A 309 19.22 -3.01 -0.23
C ALA A 309 18.85 -3.27 1.24
N SER A 310 18.00 -2.41 1.79
CA SER A 310 17.36 -2.59 3.10
C SER A 310 16.01 -3.32 2.97
N GLU A 311 15.40 -3.26 1.79
CA GLU A 311 14.08 -3.79 1.47
C GLU A 311 14.08 -4.46 0.09
N VAL A 312 13.14 -5.38 -0.12
CA VAL A 312 12.75 -5.86 -1.45
C VAL A 312 11.35 -5.40 -1.80
N HIS A 313 11.19 -4.95 -3.03
CA HIS A 313 9.93 -4.43 -3.56
C HIS A 313 9.45 -5.40 -4.63
N LEU A 314 8.46 -6.21 -4.26
CA LEU A 314 7.99 -7.34 -5.04
C LEU A 314 6.65 -7.01 -5.69
N LYS A 315 6.45 -7.45 -6.93
CA LYS A 315 5.15 -7.32 -7.58
C LYS A 315 4.12 -8.11 -6.77
N TYR A 316 2.92 -7.55 -6.59
CA TYR A 316 1.88 -8.10 -5.72
C TYR A 316 1.59 -9.60 -5.97
N ASP A 317 1.63 -10.06 -7.22
CA ASP A 317 1.36 -11.43 -7.64
C ASP A 317 2.52 -12.41 -7.35
N THR A 318 3.68 -11.89 -6.98
CA THR A 318 4.85 -12.67 -6.54
C THR A 318 5.00 -12.73 -5.01
N CYS A 319 4.13 -12.02 -4.28
CA CYS A 319 4.15 -11.98 -2.82
C CYS A 319 3.53 -13.24 -2.21
N THR A 320 4.28 -14.34 -2.20
CA THR A 320 3.90 -15.56 -1.47
C THR A 320 4.44 -15.53 -0.03
N TYR A 321 3.85 -16.35 0.84
CA TYR A 321 4.38 -16.53 2.19
C TYR A 321 5.85 -16.96 2.19
N GLU A 322 6.26 -17.89 1.31
CA GLU A 322 7.67 -18.28 1.21
C GLU A 322 8.57 -17.14 0.73
N ALA A 323 8.15 -16.36 -0.27
CA ALA A 323 8.95 -15.25 -0.80
C ALA A 323 9.19 -14.19 0.29
N ILE A 324 8.13 -13.75 0.96
CA ILE A 324 8.23 -12.77 2.05
C ILE A 324 9.08 -13.31 3.20
N ARG A 325 8.88 -14.56 3.60
CA ARG A 325 9.67 -15.18 4.67
C ARG A 325 11.14 -15.34 4.27
N SER A 326 11.44 -15.60 3.01
CA SER A 326 12.81 -15.66 2.49
C SER A 326 13.51 -14.30 2.63
N ALA A 327 12.85 -13.22 2.22
CA ALA A 327 13.35 -11.86 2.38
C ALA A 327 13.61 -11.51 3.86
N HIS A 328 12.65 -11.81 4.75
CA HIS A 328 12.81 -11.55 6.19
C HIS A 328 13.96 -12.34 6.81
N ARG A 329 14.21 -13.60 6.39
CA ARG A 329 15.37 -14.38 6.85
C ARG A 329 16.70 -13.78 6.41
N ALA A 330 16.73 -13.10 5.26
CA ALA A 330 17.88 -12.35 4.78
C ALA A 330 18.03 -10.98 5.48
N GLY A 331 17.14 -10.64 6.43
CA GLY A 331 17.16 -9.36 7.15
C GLY A 331 16.58 -8.18 6.38
N LEU A 332 15.85 -8.44 5.28
CA LEU A 332 15.28 -7.42 4.41
C LEU A 332 13.85 -7.08 4.83
N GLY A 333 13.49 -5.79 4.78
CA GLY A 333 12.09 -5.37 4.75
C GLY A 333 11.40 -5.78 3.45
N THR A 334 10.07 -5.72 3.41
CA THR A 334 9.31 -6.13 2.22
C THR A 334 8.20 -5.13 1.90
N MET A 335 8.08 -4.77 0.63
CA MET A 335 6.98 -3.99 0.10
C MET A 335 6.38 -4.69 -1.11
N ALA A 336 5.05 -4.83 -1.15
CA ALA A 336 4.34 -5.23 -2.36
C ALA A 336 4.04 -3.98 -3.19
N TRP A 337 4.30 -4.02 -4.50
CA TRP A 337 3.86 -2.97 -5.43
C TRP A 337 2.83 -3.51 -6.41
N PHE A 338 1.86 -2.65 -6.72
CA PHE A 338 0.79 -2.92 -7.68
C PHE A 338 1.15 -2.24 -9.00
N ARG A 339 0.73 -2.83 -10.13
CA ARG A 339 0.94 -2.18 -11.44
C ARG A 339 0.15 -0.88 -11.49
N GLY A 340 0.44 0.00 -12.45
CA GLY A 340 -0.42 1.16 -12.68
C GLY A 340 -1.85 0.77 -13.09
N PRO A 341 -2.83 1.69 -13.01
CA PRO A 341 -4.25 1.40 -13.17
C PRO A 341 -4.63 0.62 -14.44
N ARG A 342 -3.97 0.91 -15.57
CA ARG A 342 -4.22 0.17 -16.82
C ARG A 342 -3.73 -1.27 -16.72
N GLY A 343 -2.54 -1.46 -16.14
CA GLY A 343 -1.96 -2.78 -15.93
C GLY A 343 -2.77 -3.64 -14.95
N MET A 344 -3.31 -3.03 -13.89
CA MET A 344 -4.19 -3.72 -12.94
C MET A 344 -5.51 -4.15 -13.57
N LYS A 345 -6.11 -3.30 -14.41
CA LYS A 345 -7.30 -3.66 -15.19
C LYS A 345 -7.03 -4.85 -16.13
N GLN A 346 -5.90 -4.83 -16.83
CA GLN A 346 -5.49 -5.97 -17.66
C GLN A 346 -5.34 -7.25 -16.85
N ASP A 347 -4.68 -7.19 -15.68
CA ASP A 347 -4.49 -8.38 -14.86
C ASP A 347 -5.82 -8.91 -14.27
N SER A 348 -6.78 -8.05 -13.91
CA SER A 348 -8.13 -8.49 -13.50
C SER A 348 -8.94 -9.10 -14.63
N ASP A 349 -8.81 -8.56 -15.85
CA ASP A 349 -9.55 -9.04 -17.02
C ASP A 349 -8.96 -10.37 -17.54
N ASP A 350 -7.64 -10.53 -17.49
CA ASP A 350 -6.94 -11.63 -18.18
C ASP A 350 -6.47 -12.77 -17.26
N LYS A 351 -6.24 -12.52 -15.96
CA LYS A 351 -5.56 -13.48 -15.06
C LYS A 351 -6.33 -13.82 -13.80
N TYR A 352 -7.02 -12.86 -13.19
CA TYR A 352 -7.60 -13.01 -11.86
C TYR A 352 -9.09 -12.66 -11.88
N HIS A 353 -9.92 -13.62 -12.30
CA HIS A 353 -11.36 -13.40 -12.47
C HIS A 353 -12.16 -13.41 -11.15
N ASP A 354 -11.53 -13.82 -10.03
CA ASP A 354 -12.14 -13.98 -8.71
C ASP A 354 -11.76 -12.88 -7.70
N VAL A 355 -10.86 -11.96 -8.08
CA VAL A 355 -10.53 -10.75 -7.32
C VAL A 355 -10.71 -9.52 -8.20
N GLY A 356 -11.21 -8.42 -7.62
CA GLY A 356 -11.40 -7.19 -8.37
C GLY A 356 -10.09 -6.46 -8.65
N ASN A 357 -10.20 -5.34 -9.38
CA ASN A 357 -9.09 -4.42 -9.64
C ASN A 357 -8.82 -3.58 -8.39
N GLU A 358 -7.80 -3.99 -7.60
CA GLU A 358 -7.38 -3.31 -6.37
C GLU A 358 -8.54 -3.02 -5.43
N ASP A 359 -9.24 -4.10 -5.09
CA ASP A 359 -10.30 -4.10 -4.10
C ASP A 359 -9.81 -4.63 -2.73
N VAL A 360 -10.72 -4.65 -1.76
CA VAL A 360 -10.44 -5.14 -0.40
C VAL A 360 -9.96 -6.60 -0.43
N ALA A 361 -10.60 -7.48 -1.19
CA ALA A 361 -10.29 -8.91 -1.21
C ALA A 361 -8.85 -9.17 -1.72
N MET A 362 -8.44 -8.44 -2.75
CA MET A 362 -7.08 -8.48 -3.28
C MET A 362 -6.06 -8.04 -2.24
N TYR A 363 -6.28 -6.89 -1.58
CA TYR A 363 -5.37 -6.40 -0.54
C TYR A 363 -5.26 -7.34 0.64
N LEU A 364 -6.37 -7.89 1.14
CA LEU A 364 -6.37 -8.88 2.21
C LEU A 364 -5.61 -10.15 1.82
N THR A 365 -5.66 -10.55 0.55
CA THR A 365 -4.92 -11.71 0.04
C THR A 365 -3.43 -11.47 0.07
N VAL A 366 -2.96 -10.32 -0.41
CA VAL A 366 -1.52 -9.97 -0.38
C VAL A 366 -1.04 -9.79 1.07
N LEU A 367 -1.84 -9.20 1.95
CA LEU A 367 -1.50 -9.05 3.38
C LEU A 367 -1.24 -10.40 4.08
N LYS A 368 -1.92 -11.47 3.68
CA LYS A 368 -1.70 -12.82 4.24
C LYS A 368 -0.30 -13.38 3.95
N SER A 369 0.41 -12.83 2.95
CA SER A 369 1.82 -13.18 2.72
C SER A 369 2.75 -12.74 3.86
N GLY A 370 2.31 -11.78 4.69
CA GLY A 370 3.10 -11.19 5.77
C GLY A 370 3.98 -10.02 5.33
N VAL A 371 3.70 -9.42 4.17
CA VAL A 371 4.44 -8.26 3.64
C VAL A 371 4.41 -7.07 4.62
N GLY A 372 5.51 -6.29 4.67
CA GLY A 372 5.67 -5.18 5.62
C GLY A 372 5.02 -3.87 5.17
N SER A 373 4.95 -3.62 3.86
CA SER A 373 4.35 -2.41 3.28
C SER A 373 3.61 -2.71 1.99
N MET A 374 2.65 -1.87 1.62
CA MET A 374 1.81 -2.02 0.42
C MET A 374 1.80 -0.71 -0.38
N CYS A 375 2.38 -0.72 -1.58
CA CYS A 375 2.38 0.40 -2.51
C CYS A 375 1.22 0.27 -3.51
N VAL A 376 0.14 1.01 -3.28
CA VAL A 376 -1.19 0.79 -3.86
C VAL A 376 -1.69 2.01 -4.63
N ASN A 377 -2.48 1.81 -5.68
CA ASN A 377 -3.09 2.91 -6.43
C ASN A 377 -4.30 3.53 -5.71
N ARG A 378 -4.88 2.81 -4.74
CA ARG A 378 -6.09 3.20 -4.00
C ARG A 378 -5.84 3.19 -2.49
N PRO A 379 -5.09 4.16 -1.96
CA PRO A 379 -4.78 4.22 -0.53
C PRO A 379 -6.03 4.27 0.35
N ASP A 380 -7.10 4.92 -0.11
CA ASP A 380 -8.42 4.99 0.55
C ASP A 380 -9.06 3.60 0.71
N VAL A 381 -9.02 2.78 -0.34
CA VAL A 381 -9.54 1.40 -0.30
C VAL A 381 -8.67 0.52 0.60
N MET A 382 -7.35 0.70 0.59
CA MET A 382 -6.43 -0.05 1.45
C MET A 382 -6.64 0.29 2.95
N VAL A 383 -6.83 1.57 3.28
CA VAL A 383 -7.16 2.00 4.65
C VAL A 383 -8.46 1.34 5.13
N LYS A 384 -9.48 1.30 4.27
CA LYS A 384 -10.72 0.59 4.56
C LYS A 384 -10.50 -0.92 4.75
N ALA A 385 -9.71 -1.56 3.89
CA ALA A 385 -9.39 -2.98 3.99
C ALA A 385 -8.74 -3.34 5.33
N LEU A 386 -7.80 -2.51 5.80
CA LEU A 386 -7.16 -2.72 7.11
C LEU A 386 -8.13 -2.48 8.28
N ALA A 387 -9.02 -1.49 8.18
CA ALA A 387 -10.04 -1.25 9.18
C ALA A 387 -11.01 -2.44 9.30
N GLU A 388 -11.45 -2.99 8.17
CA GLU A 388 -12.32 -4.17 8.11
C GLU A 388 -11.62 -5.41 8.68
N ALA A 389 -10.36 -5.67 8.28
CA ALA A 389 -9.59 -6.79 8.80
C ALA A 389 -9.41 -6.74 10.34
N ARG A 390 -9.14 -5.56 10.89
CA ARG A 390 -9.03 -5.37 12.35
C ARG A 390 -10.37 -5.54 13.05
N TYR A 391 -11.46 -5.07 12.44
CA TYR A 391 -12.79 -5.24 13.00
C TYR A 391 -13.19 -6.72 13.05
N GLU A 392 -12.93 -7.47 11.98
CA GLU A 392 -13.19 -8.91 11.92
C GLU A 392 -12.33 -9.69 12.93
N SER A 393 -11.06 -9.32 13.11
CA SER A 393 -10.19 -9.97 14.10
C SER A 393 -10.73 -9.78 15.52
N ILE A 394 -11.13 -8.55 15.88
CA ILE A 394 -11.72 -8.24 17.19
C ILE A 394 -13.05 -8.99 17.40
N ARG A 395 -13.95 -9.01 16.41
CA ARG A 395 -15.26 -9.70 16.53
C ARG A 395 -15.12 -11.22 16.65
N SER A 396 -14.02 -11.78 16.14
CA SER A 396 -13.73 -13.22 16.24
C SER A 396 -13.16 -13.64 17.60
N LEU A 397 -12.92 -12.68 18.52
CA LEU A 397 -12.55 -12.97 19.90
C LEU A 397 -13.75 -13.58 20.63
N PRO A 398 -13.61 -14.72 21.31
CA PRO A 398 -14.67 -15.25 22.16
C PRO A 398 -15.04 -14.20 23.22
N GLU A 399 -16.35 -13.95 23.41
CA GLU A 399 -16.85 -13.11 24.50
C GLU A 399 -16.28 -13.64 25.82
N GLN A 400 -15.53 -12.79 26.54
CA GLN A 400 -14.91 -13.12 27.82
C GLN A 400 -15.90 -13.00 28.99
#